data_AF-A0A6J4NVB9-F1
#
_entry.id   AF-A0A6J4NVB9-F1
#
_cell.length_a   1.000
_cell.length_b   1.000
_cell.length_c   1.000
_cell.angle_alpha   90.00
_cell.angle_beta   90.00
_cell.angle_gamma   90.00
#
_symmetry.space_group_name_H-M   'P 1'
#
loop_
_entity.id
_entity.type
_entity.pdbx_description
1 polymer ?
#
loop_
_entity_poly.entity_id
_entity_poly.type
_entity_poly.pdbx_seq_one_letter_code
_entity_poly.pdbx_strand_id
1 'polypeptide(L)' 'MNPEELDLAYTALCNALADAGQPNTERFLAMLCLALMARCESAADVLPLIEAVKVRCGDEGDRA' A
#
# COMPACT_ATOMS: atom_id res chain seq x y z
N MET A 1 12.00 -7.50 -6.31
CA MET A 1 12.57 -7.11 -5.01
C MET A 1 12.84 -8.38 -4.24
N ASN A 2 14.05 -8.55 -3.72
CA ASN A 2 14.40 -9.71 -2.91
C ASN A 2 13.79 -9.57 -1.49
N PRO A 3 13.83 -10.63 -0.65
CA PRO A 3 13.24 -10.58 0.69
C PRO A 3 13.84 -9.49 1.60
N GLU A 4 15.16 -9.27 1.57
CA GLU A 4 15.83 -8.27 2.42
C GLU A 4 15.43 -6.84 2.04
N GLU A 5 15.35 -6.54 0.74
CA GLU A 5 14.87 -5.27 0.21
C GLU A 5 13.39 -5.04 0.57
N LEU A 6 12.58 -6.11 0.61
CA LEU A 6 11.18 -6.06 1.02
C LEU A 6 11.04 -5.71 2.51
N ASP A 7 11.79 -6.38 3.37
CA ASP A 7 11.79 -6.10 4.80
C ASP A 7 12.25 -4.67 5.10
N LEU A 8 13.26 -4.18 4.37
CA LEU A 8 13.73 -2.80 4.48
C LEU A 8 12.64 -1.79 4.08
N ALA A 9 12.01 -2.00 2.92
CA ALA A 9 10.95 -1.12 2.43
C ALA A 9 9.72 -1.12 3.34
N TYR A 10 9.36 -2.30 3.88
CA TYR A 10 8.26 -2.46 4.83
C TYR A 10 8.54 -1.75 6.15
N THR A 11 9.75 -1.94 6.71
CA THR A 11 10.17 -1.26 7.94
C THR A 11 10.15 0.26 7.78
N ALA A 12 10.65 0.77 6.65
CA ALA A 12 10.62 2.19 6.34
C ALA A 12 9.18 2.74 6.25
N LEU A 13 8.27 1.98 5.65
CA LEU A 13 6.85 2.34 5.61
C LEU A 13 6.23 2.42 7.01
N CYS A 14 6.46 1.42 7.86
CA CYS A 14 5.94 1.42 9.24
C CYS A 14 6.42 2.63 10.04
N ASN A 15 7.71 2.97 9.94
CA ASN A 15 8.27 4.13 10.63
C ASN A 15 7.66 5.44 10.10
N ALA A 16 7.52 5.58 8.78
CA ALA A 16 6.92 6.77 8.18
C ALA A 16 5.44 6.95 8.57
N LEU A 17 4.68 5.85 8.71
CA LEU A 17 3.30 5.89 9.19
C LEU A 17 3.22 6.28 10.67
N ALA A 18 4.14 5.78 11.50
CA ALA A 18 4.23 6.17 12.90
C ALA A 18 4.54 7.67 13.03
N ASP A 19 5.46 8.19 12.22
CA ASP A 19 5.84 9.61 12.20
C ASP A 19 4.71 10.52 11.66
N ALA A 20 3.95 10.05 10.66
CA ALA A 20 2.80 10.79 10.13
C ALA A 20 1.66 10.93 11.16
N GLY A 21 1.56 9.96 12.07
CA GLY A 21 0.54 9.88 13.10
C GLY A 21 -0.84 9.45 12.58
N GLN A 22 -1.66 8.91 13.49
CA GLN A 22 -2.97 8.32 13.20
C GLN A 22 -3.92 9.18 12.33
N PRO A 23 -4.06 10.50 12.51
CA PRO A 23 -4.97 11.29 11.67
C PRO A 23 -4.51 11.44 10.21
N ASN A 24 -3.23 11.20 9.91
CA ASN A 24 -2.67 11.36 8.56
C ASN A 24 -2.40 10.03 7.86
N THR A 25 -2.59 8.89 8.52
CA THR A 25 -2.31 7.55 7.97
C THR A 25 -2.96 7.33 6.61
N GLU A 26 -4.27 7.57 6.48
CA GLU A 26 -5.00 7.36 5.22
C GLU A 26 -4.46 8.28 4.10
N ARG A 27 -4.22 9.56 4.43
CA ARG A 27 -3.66 10.53 3.50
C ARG A 27 -2.25 10.14 3.05
N PHE A 28 -1.42 9.69 3.98
CA PHE A 28 -0.06 9.23 3.69
C PHE A 28 -0.10 8.04 2.72
N LEU A 29 -0.91 7.03 3.02
CA LEU A 29 -1.07 5.85 2.16
C LEU A 29 -1.60 6.23 0.78
N ALA A 30 -2.59 7.11 0.68
CA ALA A 30 -3.11 7.59 -0.60
C ALA A 30 -2.02 8.28 -1.43
N MET A 31 -1.19 9.13 -0.82
CA MET A 31 -0.09 9.80 -1.51
C MET A 31 1.03 8.84 -1.92
N LEU A 32 1.38 7.87 -1.08
CA LEU A 32 2.35 6.84 -1.40
C LEU A 32 1.88 5.98 -2.59
N CYS A 33 0.62 5.53 -2.56
CA CYS A 33 0.01 4.80 -3.67
C CYS A 33 0.01 5.63 -4.95
N LEU A 34 -0.32 6.93 -4.88
CA LEU A 34 -0.26 7.82 -6.03
C LEU A 34 1.17 7.94 -6.60
N ALA A 35 2.17 8.10 -5.73
CA ALA A 35 3.57 8.18 -6.14
C ALA A 35 4.08 6.86 -6.77
N LEU A 36 3.60 5.71 -6.29
CA LEU A 36 3.91 4.40 -6.87
C LEU A 36 3.22 4.22 -8.24
N MET A 37 1.94 4.57 -8.34
CA MET A 37 1.19 4.51 -9.62
C MET A 37 1.80 5.40 -10.70
N ALA A 38 2.35 6.56 -10.32
CA ALA A 38 3.07 7.44 -11.25
C ALA A 38 4.33 6.81 -11.87
N ARG A 39 4.81 5.68 -11.32
CA ARG A 39 5.94 4.90 -11.88
C ARG A 39 5.48 3.77 -12.79
N CYS A 40 4.19 3.47 -12.86
CA CYS A 40 3.63 2.48 -13.76
C CYS A 40 3.43 3.08 -15.16
N GLU A 41 3.63 2.29 -16.20
CA GLU A 41 3.50 2.74 -17.59
C GLU A 41 2.03 2.80 -18.04
N SER A 42 1.16 2.00 -17.41
CA SER A 42 -0.27 1.92 -17.75
C SER A 42 -1.16 1.73 -16.52
N ALA A 43 -2.38 2.28 -16.60
CA ALA A 43 -3.43 1.99 -15.63
C ALA A 43 -3.80 0.50 -15.60
N ALA A 44 -3.61 -0.23 -16.71
CA ALA A 44 -3.89 -1.66 -16.79
C ALA A 44 -3.01 -2.49 -15.83
N ASP A 45 -1.84 -1.99 -15.44
CA ASP A 45 -0.93 -2.66 -14.50
C ASP A 45 -1.37 -2.47 -13.03
N VAL A 46 -2.16 -1.43 -12.77
CA VAL A 46 -2.53 -1.01 -11.42
C VAL A 46 -3.94 -1.47 -11.05
N LEU A 47 -4.90 -1.37 -11.98
CA LEU A 47 -6.30 -1.71 -11.72
C LEU A 47 -6.50 -3.14 -11.17
N PRO A 48 -5.81 -4.18 -11.69
CA PRO A 48 -5.91 -5.53 -11.11
C PRO A 48 -5.40 -5.63 -9.68
N LEU A 49 -4.39 -4.83 -9.31
CA LEU A 49 -3.84 -4.81 -7.95
C LEU A 49 -4.85 -4.20 -6.97
N ILE A 50 -5.56 -3.14 -7.39
CA ILE A 50 -6.61 -2.51 -6.58
C ILE A 50 -7.73 -3.51 -6.29
N GLU A 51 -8.22 -4.23 -7.30
CA GLU A 51 -9.26 -5.25 -7.08
C GLU A 51 -8.76 -6.40 -6.21
N ALA A 52 -7.52 -6.86 -6.40
CA ALA A 52 -6.94 -7.91 -5.57
C ALA A 52 -6.86 -7.51 -4.08
N VAL A 53 -6.52 -6.25 -3.78
CA VAL A 53 -6.50 -5.74 -2.40
C VAL A 53 -7.90 -5.58 -1.85
N LYS A 54 -8.85 -5.05 -2.64
CA LYS A 54 -10.27 -4.94 -2.22
C LYS A 54 -10.87 -6.29 -1.83
N VAL A 55 -10.62 -7.33 -2.61
CA VAL A 55 -11.07 -8.69 -2.29
C VAL A 55 -10.46 -9.16 -0.97
N ARG A 56 -9.15 -9.02 -0.76
CA ARG A 56 -8.48 -9.46 0.48
C ARG A 56 -8.99 -8.72 1.71
N CYS A 57 -9.14 -7.40 1.64
CA CYS A 57 -9.67 -6.62 2.76
C CYS A 57 -11.15 -6.93 3.05
N GLY A 58 -11.94 -7.29 2.03
CA GLY A 58 -13.33 -7.72 2.20
C GLY A 58 -13.46 -9.13 2.79
N ASP A 59 -12.59 -10.05 2.37
CA ASP A 59 -12.57 -11.46 2.82
C ASP A 59 -12.14 -11.60 4.29
N GLU A 60 -11.30 -10.68 4.79
CA GLU A 60 -10.95 -10.58 6.21
C GLU A 60 -12.10 -10.06 7.09
N GLY A 61 -13.11 -9.40 6.50
CA GLY A 61 -14.29 -8.87 7.21
C GLY A 61 -15.48 -9.84 7.30
N ASP A 62 -15.55 -10.87 6.46
CA ASP A 62 -16.62 -11.88 6.44
C ASP A 62 -16.33 -13.08 7.38
N ARG A 63 -15.10 -13.15 7.92
CA ARG A 63 -14.63 -14.24 8.79
C ARG A 63 -14.53 -13.86 10.28
N ALA A 64 -15.04 -12.69 10.66
CA ALA A 64 -15.02 -12.14 12.02
C ALA A 64 -16.38 -12.18 12.71
#